data_AF-A0A2R7KJG8-F1
#
_entry.id   AF-A0A2R7KJG8-F1
#
_cell.length_a   1.000
_cell.length_b   1.000
_cell.length_c   1.000
_cell.angle_alpha   90.00
_cell.angle_beta   90.00
_cell.angle_gamma   90.00
#
_symmetry.space_group_name_H-M   'P 1'
#
loop_
_entity.id
_entity.type
_entity.pdbx_description
1 polymer ?
#
loop_
_entity_poly.entity_id
_entity_poly.type
_entity_poly.pdbx_seq_one_letter_code
_entity_poly.pdbx_strand_id
1 'polypeptide(L)'
;MLQETNIYAKGLSLAEVDHCPPDFKRLKVLQSLIELDFRHNRDITVYAVKMDTSIHALNRFAKAYLGRSVYELLQDRIYREALYLLQYTRHSVKEISELLGFCDSGYFCRWFKQRNGETAKVYRKGFKT
;
A
#
# COMPACT_ATOMS: atom_id res chain seq x y z
N MET A 1 -5.80 -19.68 11.37
CA MET A 1 -6.74 -19.69 10.23
C MET A 1 -6.59 -18.40 9.46
N LEU A 2 -5.70 -18.40 8.46
CA LEU A 2 -5.60 -17.31 7.50
C LEU A 2 -6.48 -17.70 6.31
N GLN A 3 -7.50 -16.89 6.04
CA GLN A 3 -8.31 -17.06 4.84
C GLN A 3 -7.47 -16.70 3.63
N GLU A 4 -7.18 -17.71 2.82
CA GLU A 4 -6.67 -17.59 1.47
C GLU A 4 -7.62 -16.70 0.65
N THR A 5 -7.12 -15.60 0.10
CA THR A 5 -7.79 -14.92 -1.03
C THR A 5 -6.94 -15.11 -2.26
N ASN A 6 -7.08 -16.32 -2.78
CA ASN A 6 -6.84 -16.68 -4.16
C ASN A 6 -7.76 -15.86 -5.09
N ILE A 7 -7.21 -14.85 -5.78
CA ILE A 7 -7.92 -14.15 -6.88
C ILE A 7 -7.06 -14.12 -8.18
N TYR A 8 -5.85 -14.68 -8.16
CA TYR A 8 -5.01 -14.76 -9.37
C TYR A 8 -4.95 -16.17 -10.01
N ALA A 9 -5.59 -17.19 -9.43
CA ALA A 9 -5.56 -18.56 -9.98
C ALA A 9 -6.75 -18.88 -10.90
N LYS A 10 -6.99 -18.04 -11.91
CA LYS A 10 -7.77 -18.48 -13.08
C LYS A 10 -7.00 -18.16 -14.35
N GLY A 11 -6.14 -19.11 -14.73
CA GLY A 11 -5.58 -19.28 -16.06
C GLY A 11 -4.55 -18.26 -16.50
N LEU A 12 -3.28 -18.51 -16.18
CA LEU A 12 -2.20 -18.02 -17.03
C LEU A 12 -1.28 -19.22 -17.34
N SER A 13 -1.47 -19.80 -18.52
CA SER A 13 -0.50 -20.70 -19.13
C SER A 13 0.77 -19.89 -19.41
N LEU A 14 1.94 -20.39 -19.00
CA LEU A 14 3.24 -19.74 -19.21
C LEU A 14 3.68 -19.72 -20.70
N ALA A 15 2.83 -20.16 -21.63
CA ALA A 15 3.12 -20.23 -23.07
C ALA A 15 2.59 -19.05 -23.91
N GLU A 16 1.91 -18.06 -23.32
CA GLU A 16 1.28 -16.94 -24.05
C GLU A 16 1.87 -15.56 -23.70
N VAL A 17 3.17 -15.52 -23.39
CA VAL A 17 3.87 -14.27 -23.02
C VAL A 17 4.17 -13.46 -24.29
N ASP A 18 3.16 -12.75 -24.80
CA ASP A 18 3.37 -11.53 -25.63
C ASP A 18 2.15 -10.58 -25.70
N HIS A 19 0.99 -10.94 -25.13
CA HIS A 19 -0.15 -10.02 -25.06
C HIS A 19 -0.44 -9.56 -23.63
N CYS A 20 0.20 -8.48 -23.23
CA CYS A 20 -0.20 -7.71 -22.05
C CYS A 20 -1.48 -6.93 -22.40
N PRO A 21 -2.65 -7.19 -21.76
CA PRO A 21 -3.87 -6.44 -22.03
C PRO A 21 -3.60 -4.93 -21.92
N PRO A 22 -4.22 -4.07 -22.75
CA PRO A 22 -3.89 -2.64 -22.82
C PRO A 22 -3.83 -1.94 -21.46
N ASP A 23 -4.69 -2.35 -20.55
CA ASP A 23 -4.82 -1.80 -19.20
C ASP A 23 -3.86 -2.40 -18.17
N PHE A 24 -3.26 -3.58 -18.42
CA PHE A 24 -2.28 -4.16 -17.51
C PHE A 24 -1.00 -3.32 -17.45
N LYS A 25 -0.63 -2.64 -18.56
CA LYS A 25 0.44 -1.63 -18.55
C LYS A 25 0.10 -0.48 -17.60
N ARG A 26 -1.13 0.06 -17.66
CA ARG A 26 -1.60 1.13 -16.76
C ARG A 26 -1.64 0.67 -15.31
N LEU A 27 -2.01 -0.58 -15.07
CA LEU A 27 -2.03 -1.19 -13.75
C LEU A 27 -0.61 -1.25 -13.15
N LYS A 28 0.36 -1.71 -13.93
CA LYS A 28 1.78 -1.73 -13.53
C LYS A 28 2.28 -0.33 -13.22
N VAL A 29 1.95 0.65 -14.06
CA VAL A 29 2.31 2.06 -13.82
C VAL A 29 1.74 2.56 -12.50
N LEU A 30 0.44 2.33 -12.21
CA LEU A 30 -0.16 2.71 -10.94
C LEU A 30 0.57 2.08 -9.74
N GLN A 31 0.86 0.77 -9.81
CA GLN A 31 1.58 0.08 -8.74
C GLN A 31 2.98 0.65 -8.53
N SER A 32 3.72 0.90 -9.62
CA SER A 32 5.05 1.51 -9.56
C SER A 32 5.02 2.93 -9.01
N LEU A 33 4.02 3.74 -9.38
CA LEU A 33 3.85 5.09 -8.84
C LEU A 33 3.61 5.07 -7.33
N ILE A 34 2.73 4.18 -6.85
CA ILE A 34 2.50 3.99 -5.41
C ILE A 34 3.80 3.58 -4.72
N GLU A 35 4.54 2.61 -5.27
CA GLU A 35 5.78 2.13 -4.66
C GLU A 35 6.86 3.22 -4.54
N LEU A 36 6.96 4.10 -5.55
CA LEU A 36 7.96 5.16 -5.57
C LEU A 36 7.61 6.34 -4.65
N ASP A 37 6.32 6.61 -4.44
CA ASP A 37 5.88 7.91 -3.92
C ASP A 37 5.11 7.85 -2.60
N PHE A 38 4.72 6.66 -2.11
CA PHE A 38 3.86 6.53 -0.92
C PHE A 38 4.42 7.19 0.35
N ARG A 39 5.75 7.33 0.45
CA ARG A 39 6.42 7.94 1.62
C ARG A 39 6.27 9.46 1.65
N HIS A 40 6.18 10.09 0.47
CA HIS A 40 6.15 11.54 0.34
C HIS A 40 4.75 12.07 0.04
N ASN A 41 3.95 11.32 -0.72
CA ASN A 41 2.64 11.76 -1.19
C ASN A 41 1.54 10.77 -0.80
N ARG A 42 0.72 11.20 0.16
CA ARG A 42 -0.47 10.49 0.64
C ARG A 42 -1.76 10.92 -0.07
N ASP A 43 -1.69 11.96 -0.89
CA ASP A 43 -2.84 12.49 -1.61
C ASP A 43 -3.06 11.74 -2.93
N ILE A 44 -4.25 11.19 -3.09
CA ILE A 44 -4.68 10.48 -4.30
C ILE A 44 -4.73 11.40 -5.54
N THR A 45 -4.88 12.71 -5.35
CA THR A 45 -4.91 13.69 -6.44
C THR A 45 -3.61 13.66 -7.24
N VAL A 46 -2.47 13.49 -6.57
CA VAL A 46 -1.13 13.41 -7.17
C VAL A 46 -1.05 12.22 -8.13
N TYR A 47 -1.59 11.07 -7.74
CA TYR A 47 -1.58 9.87 -8.58
C TYR A 47 -2.50 10.01 -9.79
N ALA A 48 -3.65 10.68 -9.62
CA ALA A 48 -4.57 10.98 -10.71
C ALA A 48 -3.92 11.90 -11.76
N VAL A 49 -3.24 12.96 -11.31
CA VAL A 49 -2.46 13.86 -12.18
C VAL A 49 -1.33 13.12 -12.89
N LYS A 50 -0.55 12.31 -12.18
CA LYS A 50 0.57 11.53 -12.76
C LYS A 50 0.11 10.48 -13.79
N MET A 51 -1.14 10.04 -13.72
CA MET A 51 -1.74 9.08 -14.65
C MET A 51 -2.64 9.73 -15.71
N ASP A 52 -2.65 11.06 -15.79
CA ASP A 52 -3.47 11.85 -16.71
C ASP A 52 -4.95 11.42 -16.69
N THR A 53 -5.53 11.37 -15.49
CA THR A 53 -6.89 10.89 -15.27
C THR A 53 -7.56 11.64 -14.13
N SER A 54 -8.90 11.58 -14.06
CA SER A 54 -9.62 12.01 -12.87
C SER A 54 -9.49 11.00 -11.74
N ILE A 55 -9.67 11.46 -10.49
CA ILE A 55 -9.71 10.61 -9.29
C ILE A 55 -10.82 9.56 -9.40
N HIS A 56 -11.97 9.93 -9.95
CA HIS A 56 -13.11 9.02 -10.13
C HIS A 56 -12.78 7.90 -11.11
N ALA A 57 -12.20 8.23 -12.27
CA ALA A 57 -11.78 7.25 -13.25
C ALA A 57 -10.64 6.37 -12.71
N LEU A 58 -9.67 6.95 -12.00
CA LEU A 58 -8.57 6.20 -11.39
C LEU A 58 -9.07 5.21 -10.33
N ASN A 59 -10.01 5.61 -9.48
CA ASN A 59 -10.61 4.71 -8.50
C ASN A 59 -11.48 3.63 -9.15
N ARG A 60 -12.22 3.94 -10.21
CA ARG A 60 -12.96 2.92 -10.98
C ARG A 60 -12.00 1.90 -11.59
N PHE A 61 -10.91 2.36 -12.19
CA PHE A 61 -9.85 1.52 -12.73
C PHE A 61 -9.24 0.62 -11.65
N ALA A 62 -8.78 1.19 -10.53
CA ALA A 62 -8.19 0.44 -9.44
C ALA A 62 -9.17 -0.60 -8.85
N LYS A 63 -10.45 -0.25 -8.68
CA LYS A 63 -11.47 -1.19 -8.21
C LYS A 63 -11.74 -2.32 -9.21
N ALA A 64 -11.77 -2.03 -10.50
CA ALA A 64 -11.99 -3.04 -11.53
C ALA A 64 -10.86 -4.08 -11.58
N TYR A 65 -9.60 -3.63 -11.45
CA TYR A 65 -8.43 -4.51 -11.59
C TYR A 65 -7.90 -5.09 -10.28
N LEU A 66 -8.06 -4.40 -9.15
CA LEU A 66 -7.48 -4.76 -7.84
C LEU A 66 -8.53 -4.92 -6.73
N GLY A 67 -9.81 -4.65 -7.01
CA GLY A 67 -10.88 -4.70 -6.02
C GLY A 67 -10.82 -3.61 -4.94
N ARG A 68 -9.88 -2.66 -5.06
CA ARG A 68 -9.61 -1.62 -4.05
C ARG A 68 -9.45 -0.25 -4.71
N SER A 69 -9.83 0.79 -3.99
CA SER A 69 -9.54 2.18 -4.36
C SER A 69 -8.05 2.48 -4.25
N VAL A 70 -7.59 3.55 -4.92
CA VAL A 70 -6.19 3.98 -4.84
C VAL A 70 -5.81 4.39 -3.42
N TYR A 71 -6.74 5.01 -2.69
CA TYR A 71 -6.52 5.31 -1.28
C TYR A 71 -6.26 4.05 -0.46
N GLU A 72 -7.06 2.99 -0.63
CA GLU A 72 -6.86 1.73 0.09
C GLU A 72 -5.52 1.09 -0.25
N LEU A 73 -5.17 1.04 -1.54
CA LEU A 73 -3.87 0.52 -2.01
C LEU A 73 -2.69 1.27 -1.39
N LEU A 74 -2.80 2.60 -1.31
CA LEU A 74 -1.79 3.46 -0.70
C LEU A 74 -1.66 3.19 0.80
N GLN A 75 -2.79 3.11 1.52
CA GLN A 75 -2.78 2.82 2.94
C GLN A 75 -2.23 1.42 3.24
N ASP A 76 -2.51 0.44 2.40
CA ASP A 76 -1.98 -0.93 2.54
C ASP A 76 -0.48 -0.97 2.28
N ARG A 77 0.03 -0.17 1.33
CA ARG A 77 1.47 -0.01 1.12
C ARG A 77 2.16 0.64 2.31
N ILE A 78 1.60 1.74 2.84
CA ILE A 78 2.11 2.40 4.05
C ILE A 78 2.10 1.43 5.23
N TYR A 79 1.04 0.62 5.36
CA TYR A 79 0.92 -0.35 6.43
C TYR A 79 2.01 -1.43 6.36
N ARG A 80 2.25 -2.01 5.17
CA ARG A 80 3.34 -2.97 4.97
C ARG A 80 4.71 -2.36 5.31
N GLU A 81 4.93 -1.10 4.95
CA GLU A 81 6.16 -0.40 5.33
C GLU A 81 6.28 -0.22 6.84
N ALA A 82 5.19 0.15 7.52
CA ALA A 82 5.19 0.31 8.97
C ALA A 82 5.56 -1.00 9.68
N LEU A 83 5.00 -2.13 9.24
CA LEU A 83 5.36 -3.45 9.76
C LEU A 83 6.86 -3.74 9.55
N TYR A 84 7.36 -3.53 8.32
CA TYR A 84 8.76 -3.73 7.99
C TYR A 84 9.69 -2.88 8.87
N LEU A 85 9.42 -1.57 8.99
CA LEU A 85 10.22 -0.66 9.80
C LEU A 85 10.18 -1.02 11.28
N LEU A 86 9.03 -1.45 11.79
CA LEU A 86 8.89 -1.84 13.20
C LEU A 86 9.67 -3.10 13.53
N GLN A 87 9.75 -4.05 12.59
CA GLN A 87 10.39 -5.34 12.76
C GLN A 87 11.89 -5.31 12.48
N TYR A 88 12.32 -4.63 11.42
CA TYR A 88 13.68 -4.77 10.88
C TYR A 88 14.58 -3.55 11.12
N THR A 89 14.08 -2.49 11.75
CA THR A 89 14.88 -1.29 12.04
C THR A 89 14.85 -0.92 13.51
N ARG A 90 15.84 -0.11 13.92
CA ARG A 90 15.91 0.45 15.27
C ARG A 90 15.18 1.79 15.40
N HIS A 91 14.53 2.27 14.34
CA HIS A 91 13.91 3.58 14.32
C HIS A 91 12.89 3.76 15.45
N SER A 92 12.87 4.91 16.11
CA SER A 92 11.83 5.17 17.12
C SER A 92 10.43 5.19 16.47
N VAL A 93 9.37 5.02 17.26
CA VAL A 93 7.99 5.13 16.74
C VAL A 93 7.74 6.52 16.14
N LYS A 94 8.41 7.55 16.68
CA LYS A 94 8.39 8.91 16.16
C LYS A 94 9.06 9.01 14.78
N GLU A 95 10.27 8.46 14.65
CA GLU A 95 10.99 8.43 13.37
C GLU A 95 10.22 7.67 12.29
N ILE A 96 9.60 6.53 12.64
CA ILE A 96 8.77 5.77 11.69
C ILE A 96 7.55 6.58 11.25
N SER A 97 6.91 7.29 12.17
CA SER A 97 5.80 8.19 11.84
C SER A 97 6.24 9.25 10.83
N GLU A 98 7.39 9.87 11.05
CA GLU A 98 7.96 10.90 10.16
C GLU A 98 8.34 10.30 8.78
N LEU A 99 9.01 9.15 8.75
CA LEU A 99 9.39 8.44 7.52
C LEU A 99 8.19 8.03 6.64
N LEU A 100 7.03 7.81 7.26
CA LEU A 100 5.79 7.43 6.58
C LEU A 100 4.88 8.63 6.29
N GLY A 101 5.37 9.86 6.50
CA GLY A 101 4.63 11.09 6.19
C GLY A 101 3.41 11.32 7.09
N PHE A 102 3.46 10.90 8.35
CA PHE A 102 2.45 11.27 9.36
C PHE A 102 2.87 12.56 10.07
N CYS A 103 1.93 13.50 10.21
CA CYS A 103 2.17 14.79 10.86
C CYS A 103 2.57 14.65 12.33
N ASP A 104 2.03 13.64 13.03
CA ASP A 104 2.38 13.36 14.41
C ASP A 104 2.34 11.86 14.74
N SER A 105 3.20 11.46 15.68
CA SER A 105 3.33 10.07 16.11
C SER A 105 2.08 9.53 16.83
N GLY A 106 1.26 10.40 17.42
CA GLY A 106 0.01 10.01 18.07
C GLY A 106 -1.03 9.56 17.05
N TYR A 107 -1.17 10.30 15.95
CA TYR A 107 -2.02 9.91 14.82
C TYR A 107 -1.53 8.61 14.19
N PHE A 108 -0.22 8.46 13.95
CA PHE A 108 0.36 7.19 13.51
C PHE A 108 0.01 6.03 14.45
N CYS A 109 0.17 6.19 15.77
CA CYS A 109 -0.15 5.14 16.74
C CYS A 109 -1.62 4.72 16.69
N ARG A 110 -2.55 5.67 16.58
CA ARG A 110 -4.00 5.39 16.46
C ARG A 110 -4.32 4.67 15.15
N TRP A 111 -3.78 5.17 14.04
CA TRP A 111 -3.94 4.58 12.72
C TRP A 111 -3.38 3.14 12.67
N PHE A 112 -2.19 2.92 13.22
CA PHE A 112 -1.56 1.60 13.27
C PHE A 112 -2.38 0.63 14.13
N LYS A 113 -2.82 1.07 15.32
CA LYS A 113 -3.66 0.24 16.20
C LYS A 113 -4.99 -0.14 15.53
N GLN A 114 -5.61 0.77 14.80
CA GLN A 114 -6.85 0.47 14.07
C GLN A 114 -6.66 -0.62 13.02
N ARG A 115 -5.48 -0.69 12.39
CA ARG A 115 -5.16 -1.67 11.34
C ARG A 115 -4.62 -3.00 11.88
N ASN A 116 -3.77 -2.95 12.90
CA ASN A 116 -3.05 -4.10 13.43
C ASN A 116 -3.73 -4.72 14.68
N GLY A 117 -4.67 -4.01 15.31
CA GLY A 117 -5.31 -4.40 16.57
C GLY A 117 -4.54 -4.00 17.83
N GLU A 118 -3.22 -3.87 17.74
CA GLU A 118 -2.33 -3.45 18.83
C GLU A 118 -1.44 -2.26 18.46
N THR A 119 -0.86 -1.60 19.47
CA THR A 119 -0.01 -0.42 19.24
C THR A 119 1.33 -0.81 18.60
N ALA A 120 1.91 0.11 17.82
CA ALA A 120 3.23 -0.08 17.20
C ALA A 120 4.34 -0.45 18.22
N LYS A 121 4.27 0.10 19.44
CA LYS A 121 5.22 -0.21 20.52
C LYS A 121 5.07 -1.65 21.03
N VAL A 122 3.84 -2.15 21.13
CA VAL A 122 3.56 -3.54 21.55
C VAL A 122 3.98 -4.49 20.44
N TYR A 123 3.58 -4.21 19.19
CA TYR A 123 3.95 -5.00 18.02
C TYR A 123 5.47 -5.21 17.94
N ARG A 124 6.26 -4.13 18.07
CA ARG A 124 7.73 -4.22 18.06
C ARG A 124 8.30 -5.12 19.16
N LYS A 125 7.73 -5.10 20.37
CA LYS A 125 8.25 -5.93 21.46
C LYS A 125 8.16 -7.42 21.13
N GLY A 126 7.20 -7.84 20.31
CA GLY A 126 7.09 -9.22 19.84
C GLY A 126 8.27 -9.70 18.99
N PHE A 127 9.09 -8.79 18.45
CA PHE A 127 10.23 -9.11 17.58
C PHE A 127 11.59 -8.77 18.19
N LYS A 128 11.61 -8.12 19.37
CA LYS A 128 12.85 -7.90 20.11
C LYS A 128 13.18 -9.17 20.89
N THR A 129 14.08 -9.99 20.35
CA THR A 129 14.83 -11.00 21.12
C THR A 129 15.99 -10.32 21.85
#